data_AF-A0A4Q3XZ82-F1
#
_entry.id   AF-A0A4Q3XZ82-F1
#
_cell.length_a   1.000
_cell.length_b   1.000
_cell.length_c   1.000
_cell.angle_alpha   90.00
_cell.angle_beta   90.00
_cell.angle_gamma   90.00
#
_symmetry.space_group_name_H-M   'P 1'
#
loop_
_entity.id
_entity.type
_entity.pdbx_description
1 polymer ?
#
loop_
_entity_poly.entity_id
_entity_poly.type
_entity_poly.pdbx_seq_one_letter_code
_entity_poly.pdbx_strand_id
1 'polypeptide(L)'
;MMIIEQAGQGFDTAVTSVSYTLGAGVSVEVFAAQDASSTTGLRLTGNELAQTISGTAGNDTISGGGGRDVLIGGGGVDTFLIGTVATGNVAVLADFSASGAATDRIGLSSTAFNVGTSLDAAEFVAGTAATTAAQRVIYDAGTGQLFYDADGNGAGAAVLFAQVVPGTAVTAASFDVIVPTATTA
;
A
#
# COMPACT_ATOMS: atom_id res chain seq x y z
N MET A 1 -11.58 -7.58 20.29
CA MET A 1 -11.27 -6.58 21.35
C MET A 1 -10.35 -5.54 20.73
N MET A 2 -10.57 -4.25 20.97
CA MET A 2 -9.65 -3.18 20.55
C MET A 2 -9.01 -2.56 21.79
N ILE A 3 -7.68 -2.47 21.82
CA ILE A 3 -6.93 -1.80 22.90
C ILE A 3 -6.14 -0.70 22.21
N ILE A 4 -6.24 0.53 22.70
CA ILE A 4 -5.40 1.68 22.33
C ILE A 4 -4.72 2.14 23.62
N GLU A 5 -3.40 2.29 23.62
CA GLU A 5 -2.70 2.88 24.77
C GLU A 5 -3.00 4.39 24.87
N GLN A 6 -3.11 4.92 26.09
CA GLN A 6 -3.62 6.28 26.35
C GLN A 6 -2.61 7.36 25.93
N ALA A 7 -3.13 8.45 25.34
CA ALA A 7 -2.36 9.62 24.92
C ALA A 7 -1.34 10.09 25.99
N GLY A 8 -0.08 10.24 25.58
CA GLY A 8 0.99 10.80 26.41
C GLY A 8 2.12 9.84 26.81
N GLN A 9 2.12 8.59 26.30
CA GLN A 9 3.22 7.64 26.51
C GLN A 9 4.07 7.37 25.26
N GLY A 10 4.26 8.36 24.39
CA GLY A 10 5.38 8.41 23.41
C GLY A 10 5.48 7.33 22.33
N PHE A 11 4.72 6.23 22.41
CA PHE A 11 4.62 5.17 21.40
C PHE A 11 3.37 4.32 21.68
N ASP A 12 2.30 4.58 20.96
CA ASP A 12 0.96 4.05 21.16
C ASP A 12 0.70 2.86 20.22
N THR A 13 0.18 1.76 20.79
CA THR A 13 -0.22 0.56 20.03
C THR A 13 -1.73 0.39 20.04
N ALA A 14 -2.30 0.14 18.86
CA ALA A 14 -3.67 -0.31 18.66
C ALA A 14 -3.71 -1.75 18.16
N VAL A 15 -4.55 -2.61 18.76
CA VAL A 15 -4.80 -3.97 18.24
C VAL A 15 -6.27 -4.19 17.92
N THR A 16 -6.61 -4.99 16.91
CA THR A 16 -8.01 -5.30 16.56
C THR A 16 -8.21 -6.76 16.16
N SER A 17 -9.38 -7.32 16.45
CA SER A 17 -9.80 -8.65 15.97
C SER A 17 -10.83 -8.58 14.83
N VAL A 18 -11.12 -7.38 14.34
CA VAL A 18 -12.09 -7.08 13.28
C VAL A 18 -11.54 -6.01 12.34
N SER A 19 -12.12 -5.90 11.16
CA SER A 19 -11.80 -4.79 10.24
C SER A 19 -12.02 -3.44 10.91
N TYR A 20 -11.05 -2.53 10.77
CA TYR A 20 -11.07 -1.25 11.48
C TYR A 20 -10.29 -0.16 10.72
N THR A 21 -10.74 1.08 10.89
CA THR A 21 -10.12 2.29 10.35
C THR A 21 -9.78 3.23 11.50
N LEU A 22 -8.51 3.61 11.64
CA LEU A 22 -8.10 4.62 12.61
C LEU A 22 -8.80 5.95 12.32
N GLY A 23 -9.24 6.63 13.37
CA GLY A 23 -9.77 7.98 13.24
C GLY A 23 -8.67 8.96 12.84
N ALA A 24 -9.05 10.02 12.13
CA ALA A 24 -8.13 11.13 11.85
C ALA A 24 -7.60 11.75 13.15
N GLY A 25 -6.32 12.10 13.18
CA GLY A 25 -5.63 12.70 14.32
C GLY A 25 -5.36 11.74 15.49
N VAL A 26 -5.75 10.47 15.38
CA VAL A 26 -5.45 9.45 16.40
C VAL A 26 -3.99 9.06 16.27
N SER A 27 -3.17 9.45 17.26
CA SER A 27 -1.77 9.07 17.36
C SER A 27 -1.64 7.61 17.76
N VAL A 28 -1.31 6.76 16.78
CA VAL A 28 -1.00 5.33 16.95
C VAL A 28 0.17 5.02 16.04
N GLU A 29 1.29 4.58 16.61
CA GLU A 29 2.48 4.20 15.86
C GLU A 29 2.39 2.76 15.34
N VAL A 30 1.71 1.87 16.05
CA VAL A 30 1.52 0.45 15.67
C VAL A 30 0.05 0.08 15.66
N PHE A 31 -0.46 -0.36 14.52
CA PHE A 31 -1.84 -0.85 14.37
C PHE A 31 -1.85 -2.29 13.85
N ALA A 32 -2.20 -3.25 14.69
CA ALA A 32 -2.03 -4.67 14.39
C ALA A 32 -3.33 -5.48 14.50
N ALA A 33 -3.42 -6.56 13.74
CA ALA A 33 -4.34 -7.64 14.07
C ALA A 33 -3.98 -8.26 15.42
N GLN A 34 -5.00 -8.63 16.20
CA GLN A 34 -4.85 -9.20 17.54
C GLN A 34 -4.24 -10.62 17.50
N ASP A 35 -4.55 -11.38 16.45
CA ASP A 35 -4.01 -12.72 16.23
C ASP A 35 -3.45 -12.81 14.81
N ALA A 36 -2.13 -12.69 14.70
CA ALA A 36 -1.42 -12.79 13.43
C ALA A 36 -1.51 -14.19 12.79
N SER A 37 -1.90 -15.23 13.56
CA SER A 37 -2.08 -16.60 13.03
C SER A 37 -3.51 -16.87 12.54
N SER A 38 -4.44 -15.92 12.76
CA SER A 38 -5.81 -16.02 12.24
C SER A 38 -5.79 -16.13 10.72
N THR A 39 -6.59 -17.02 10.15
CA THR A 39 -6.78 -17.10 8.68
C THR A 39 -7.97 -16.27 8.19
N THR A 40 -8.57 -15.47 9.08
CA THR A 40 -9.64 -14.54 8.74
C THR A 40 -9.04 -13.24 8.23
N GLY A 41 -9.25 -12.94 6.94
CA GLY A 41 -8.85 -11.66 6.36
C GLY A 41 -9.58 -10.47 6.99
N LEU A 42 -8.83 -9.40 7.24
CA LEU A 42 -9.28 -8.14 7.80
C LEU A 42 -9.01 -6.99 6.83
N ARG A 43 -9.81 -5.94 6.96
CA ARG A 43 -9.52 -4.64 6.35
C ARG A 43 -8.98 -3.70 7.42
N LEU A 44 -7.70 -3.38 7.33
CA LEU A 44 -6.98 -2.50 8.26
C LEU A 44 -6.66 -1.19 7.54
N THR A 45 -7.11 -0.07 8.09
CA THR A 45 -6.85 1.25 7.51
C THR A 45 -6.27 2.18 8.58
N GLY A 46 -5.10 2.74 8.31
CA GLY A 46 -4.48 3.78 9.13
C GLY A 46 -5.14 5.15 8.93
N ASN A 47 -4.41 6.22 9.20
CA ASN A 47 -4.86 7.59 9.04
C ASN A 47 -3.77 8.45 8.36
N GLU A 48 -3.78 9.77 8.57
CA GLU A 48 -2.82 10.68 7.93
C GLU A 48 -1.40 10.67 8.52
N LEU A 49 -1.20 10.01 9.67
CA LEU A 49 0.10 9.88 10.34
C LEU A 49 0.89 8.70 9.77
N ALA A 50 2.11 8.47 10.27
CA ALA A 50 2.91 7.32 9.88
C ALA A 50 2.65 6.13 10.83
N GLN A 51 2.15 5.02 10.28
CA GLN A 51 1.80 3.81 11.03
C GLN A 51 2.68 2.63 10.60
N THR A 52 2.97 1.73 11.55
CA THR A 52 3.26 0.32 11.23
C THR A 52 1.96 -0.46 11.32
N ILE A 53 1.49 -1.04 10.22
CA ILE A 53 0.24 -1.80 10.17
C ILE A 53 0.54 -3.27 9.85
N SER A 54 0.05 -4.20 10.68
CA SER A 54 0.27 -5.64 10.47
C SER A 54 -1.04 -6.45 10.45
N GLY A 55 -1.22 -7.25 9.40
CA GLY A 55 -2.34 -8.14 9.17
C GLY A 55 -2.27 -9.48 9.91
N THR A 56 -2.93 -10.47 9.33
CA THR A 56 -3.14 -11.83 9.83
C THR A 56 -2.42 -12.87 8.95
N ALA A 57 -2.82 -14.14 9.02
CA ALA A 57 -2.43 -15.17 8.08
C ALA A 57 -3.53 -15.45 7.03
N GLY A 58 -4.60 -14.66 7.04
CA GLY A 58 -5.67 -14.66 6.04
C GLY A 58 -5.45 -13.58 4.98
N ASN A 59 -6.37 -13.46 4.03
CA ASN A 59 -6.24 -12.48 2.95
C ASN A 59 -6.66 -11.08 3.44
N ASP A 60 -5.69 -10.24 3.79
CA ASP A 60 -5.92 -8.92 4.34
C ASP A 60 -5.99 -7.82 3.27
N THR A 61 -6.67 -6.73 3.60
CA THR A 61 -6.67 -5.49 2.81
C THR A 61 -6.15 -4.36 3.69
N ILE A 62 -4.95 -3.87 3.41
CA ILE A 62 -4.23 -2.95 4.26
C ILE A 62 -4.03 -1.61 3.54
N SER A 63 -4.35 -0.50 4.20
CA SER A 63 -4.08 0.84 3.69
C SER A 63 -3.46 1.69 4.79
N GLY A 64 -2.29 2.26 4.52
CA GLY A 64 -1.58 3.14 5.46
C GLY A 64 -2.27 4.48 5.66
N GLY A 65 -2.73 5.08 4.55
CA GLY A 65 -3.38 6.38 4.52
C GLY A 65 -2.42 7.46 3.99
N GLY A 66 -2.07 8.40 4.85
CA GLY A 66 -1.01 9.39 4.59
C GLY A 66 0.32 8.95 5.21
N GLY A 67 1.34 9.81 5.17
CA GLY A 67 2.60 9.53 5.86
C GLY A 67 3.44 8.41 5.25
N ARG A 68 4.49 8.00 5.98
CA ARG A 68 5.39 6.93 5.55
C ARG A 68 5.12 5.68 6.39
N ASP A 69 4.27 4.81 5.88
CA ASP A 69 3.81 3.62 6.59
C ASP A 69 4.69 2.40 6.34
N VAL A 70 4.70 1.47 7.29
CA VAL A 70 5.21 0.11 7.12
C VAL A 70 4.02 -0.84 7.15
N LEU A 71 3.76 -1.53 6.03
CA LEU A 71 2.62 -2.42 5.89
C LEU A 71 3.14 -3.86 5.81
N ILE A 72 2.60 -4.72 6.69
CA ILE A 72 2.94 -6.14 6.80
C ILE A 72 1.65 -6.92 6.57
N GLY A 73 1.58 -7.70 5.48
CA GLY A 73 0.41 -8.52 5.15
C GLY A 73 0.30 -9.71 6.09
N GLY A 74 1.40 -10.43 6.26
CA GLY A 74 1.49 -11.67 7.00
C GLY A 74 1.44 -12.87 6.06
N GLY A 75 0.55 -13.82 6.34
CA GLY A 75 0.30 -14.95 5.45
C GLY A 75 -0.97 -14.72 4.65
N GLY A 76 -1.16 -15.45 3.55
CA GLY A 76 -2.34 -15.29 2.71
C GLY A 76 -2.05 -14.46 1.47
N VAL A 77 -3.11 -14.05 0.77
CA VAL A 77 -3.03 -13.17 -0.40
C VAL A 77 -3.51 -11.79 0.00
N ASP A 78 -2.58 -10.87 0.19
CA ASP A 78 -2.89 -9.56 0.74
C ASP A 78 -3.02 -8.49 -0.35
N THR A 79 -3.81 -7.46 -0.06
CA THR A 79 -3.95 -6.28 -0.93
C THR A 79 -3.52 -5.02 -0.18
N PHE A 80 -2.43 -4.41 -0.64
CA PHE A 80 -1.92 -3.14 -0.13
C PHE A 80 -2.48 -1.97 -0.94
N LEU A 81 -3.39 -1.21 -0.36
CA LEU A 81 -4.12 -0.13 -1.02
C LEU A 81 -3.36 1.19 -0.96
N ILE A 82 -3.03 1.74 -2.13
CA ILE A 82 -2.46 3.06 -2.32
C ILE A 82 -3.53 3.99 -2.90
N GLY A 83 -4.20 4.71 -1.99
CA GLY A 83 -5.35 5.55 -2.35
C GLY A 83 -4.98 6.94 -2.87
N THR A 84 -3.77 7.43 -2.59
CA THR A 84 -3.30 8.76 -2.96
C THR A 84 -1.83 8.73 -3.35
N VAL A 85 -1.39 9.73 -4.12
CA VAL A 85 0.02 9.95 -4.43
C VAL A 85 0.38 11.36 -4.01
N ALA A 86 1.35 11.48 -3.09
CA ALA A 86 1.84 12.77 -2.60
C ALA A 86 3.29 12.61 -2.16
N THR A 87 4.09 13.68 -2.27
CA THR A 87 5.47 13.68 -1.77
C THR A 87 5.49 13.37 -0.28
N GLY A 88 6.24 12.32 0.10
CA GLY A 88 6.34 11.87 1.49
C GLY A 88 5.26 10.89 1.93
N ASN A 89 4.22 10.65 1.12
CA ASN A 89 3.29 9.54 1.32
C ASN A 89 3.86 8.26 0.67
N VAL A 90 4.38 7.34 1.49
CA VAL A 90 5.08 6.15 1.00
C VAL A 90 4.70 4.93 1.82
N ALA A 91 4.16 3.91 1.15
CA ALA A 91 3.92 2.60 1.78
C ALA A 91 5.13 1.68 1.61
N VAL A 92 5.77 1.29 2.71
CA VAL A 92 6.80 0.25 2.73
C VAL A 92 6.12 -1.10 2.93
N LEU A 93 5.98 -1.88 1.87
CA LEU A 93 5.37 -3.22 1.88
C LEU A 93 6.45 -4.23 2.31
N ALA A 94 6.50 -4.51 3.61
CA ALA A 94 7.64 -5.14 4.25
C ALA A 94 7.84 -6.61 3.87
N ASP A 95 6.75 -7.32 3.57
CA ASP A 95 6.73 -8.76 3.27
C ASP A 95 6.06 -9.09 1.93
N PHE A 96 5.89 -8.10 1.05
CA PHE A 96 5.22 -8.25 -0.24
C PHE A 96 5.74 -9.43 -1.05
N SER A 97 4.86 -10.40 -1.31
CA SER A 97 5.13 -11.62 -2.06
C SER A 97 4.62 -11.51 -3.50
N ALA A 98 5.52 -11.30 -4.47
CA ALA A 98 5.14 -11.22 -5.89
C ALA A 98 5.07 -12.59 -6.61
N SER A 99 5.29 -13.70 -5.90
CA SER A 99 5.43 -15.03 -6.52
C SER A 99 5.01 -16.15 -5.58
N GLY A 100 4.59 -17.29 -6.13
CA GLY A 100 4.14 -18.45 -5.35
C GLY A 100 2.62 -18.63 -5.40
N ALA A 101 2.07 -19.42 -4.46
CA ALA A 101 0.62 -19.67 -4.38
C ALA A 101 -0.14 -18.55 -3.64
N ALA A 102 0.58 -17.76 -2.85
CA ALA A 102 0.08 -16.65 -2.04
C ALA A 102 0.79 -15.37 -2.52
N THR A 103 0.28 -14.81 -3.62
CA THR A 103 0.85 -13.61 -4.25
C THR A 103 0.04 -12.39 -3.88
N ASP A 104 0.69 -11.40 -3.28
CA ASP A 104 0.06 -10.16 -2.87
C ASP A 104 -0.22 -9.24 -4.06
N ARG A 105 -1.05 -8.24 -3.80
CA ARG A 105 -1.55 -7.26 -4.74
C ARG A 105 -1.24 -5.85 -4.25
N ILE A 106 -0.86 -4.96 -5.16
CA ILE A 106 -0.82 -3.53 -4.90
C ILE A 106 -2.06 -2.91 -5.55
N GLY A 107 -2.99 -2.43 -4.73
CA GLY A 107 -4.23 -1.81 -5.20
C GLY A 107 -4.05 -0.32 -5.44
N LEU A 108 -4.12 0.13 -6.70
CA LEU A 108 -3.98 1.53 -7.08
C LEU A 108 -5.34 2.20 -7.22
N SER A 109 -5.52 3.38 -6.65
CA SER A 109 -6.67 4.22 -6.98
C SER A 109 -6.59 4.70 -8.44
N SER A 110 -7.56 4.31 -9.27
CA SER A 110 -7.64 4.74 -10.68
C SER A 110 -7.55 6.27 -10.85
N THR A 111 -8.16 7.02 -9.94
CA THR A 111 -8.16 8.49 -9.99
C THR A 111 -6.85 9.09 -9.51
N ALA A 112 -6.18 8.51 -8.51
CA ALA A 112 -4.92 9.02 -8.00
C ALA A 112 -3.76 8.76 -8.97
N PHE A 113 -3.79 7.62 -9.67
CA PHE A 113 -2.74 7.22 -10.61
C PHE A 113 -3.08 7.54 -12.07
N ASN A 114 -4.29 8.05 -12.36
CA ASN A 114 -4.75 8.32 -13.72
C ASN A 114 -4.56 7.10 -14.66
N VAL A 115 -5.02 5.95 -14.18
CA VAL A 115 -5.01 4.65 -14.88
C VAL A 115 -6.44 4.18 -15.13
N GLY A 116 -6.63 3.23 -16.04
CA GLY A 116 -7.94 2.70 -16.42
C GLY A 116 -8.59 1.82 -15.34
N THR A 117 -9.25 0.73 -15.75
CA THR A 117 -9.78 -0.29 -14.82
C THR A 117 -8.76 -1.38 -14.48
N SER A 118 -7.60 -1.32 -15.10
CA SER A 118 -6.44 -2.19 -14.90
C SER A 118 -5.18 -1.38 -15.20
N LEU A 119 -4.03 -1.81 -14.68
CA LEU A 119 -2.74 -1.27 -15.08
C LEU A 119 -2.24 -2.07 -16.29
N ASP A 120 -2.25 -1.47 -17.47
CA ASP A 120 -1.78 -2.15 -18.68
C ASP A 120 -0.26 -2.33 -18.65
N ALA A 121 0.24 -3.38 -19.30
CA ALA A 121 1.69 -3.63 -19.37
C ALA A 121 2.47 -2.47 -20.01
N ALA A 122 1.82 -1.66 -20.86
CA ALA A 122 2.41 -0.45 -21.44
C ALA A 122 2.50 0.73 -20.46
N GLU A 123 1.70 0.70 -19.38
CA GLU A 123 1.70 1.71 -18.32
C GLU A 123 2.72 1.40 -17.21
N PHE A 124 3.38 0.25 -17.27
CA PHE A 124 4.40 -0.18 -16.32
C PHE A 124 5.78 -0.24 -16.97
N VAL A 125 6.82 0.12 -16.21
CA VAL A 125 8.21 -0.08 -16.63
C VAL A 125 9.08 -0.51 -15.45
N ALA A 126 9.90 -1.54 -15.68
CA ALA A 126 11.00 -1.86 -14.79
C ALA A 126 12.22 -1.01 -15.20
N GLY A 127 12.79 -0.27 -14.25
CA GLY A 127 13.86 0.69 -14.48
C GLY A 127 13.80 1.86 -13.50
N THR A 128 14.56 2.91 -13.80
CA THR A 128 14.68 4.08 -12.92
C THR A 128 13.90 5.31 -13.40
N ALA A 129 13.27 5.24 -14.59
CA ALA A 129 12.47 6.32 -15.16
C ALA A 129 11.47 5.79 -16.20
N ALA A 130 10.43 6.58 -16.47
CA ALA A 130 9.60 6.38 -17.64
C ALA A 130 10.38 6.65 -18.93
N THR A 131 10.03 5.90 -19.98
CA THR A 131 10.66 5.90 -21.30
C THR A 131 9.66 6.18 -22.42
N THR A 132 8.35 6.13 -22.13
CA THR A 132 7.28 6.41 -23.08
C THR A 132 6.12 7.08 -22.38
N ALA A 133 5.47 8.08 -22.99
CA ALA A 133 4.37 8.88 -22.43
C ALA A 133 3.16 8.09 -21.85
N ALA A 134 3.08 6.78 -22.07
CA ALA A 134 2.05 5.91 -21.51
C ALA A 134 2.42 5.36 -20.11
N GLN A 135 3.70 5.30 -19.76
CA GLN A 135 4.15 4.73 -18.50
C GLN A 135 3.68 5.61 -17.34
N ARG A 136 3.14 4.99 -16.30
CA ARG A 136 2.63 5.62 -15.09
C ARG A 136 3.34 5.07 -13.87
N VAL A 137 3.64 3.78 -13.85
CA VAL A 137 4.31 3.09 -12.74
C VAL A 137 5.70 2.66 -13.15
N ILE A 138 6.69 3.12 -12.40
CA ILE A 138 8.10 2.80 -12.58
C ILE A 138 8.55 1.95 -11.39
N TYR A 139 9.21 0.83 -11.65
CA TYR A 139 9.76 -0.04 -10.61
C TYR A 139 11.28 -0.17 -10.73
N ASP A 140 12.00 0.35 -9.74
CA ASP A 140 13.43 0.13 -9.60
C ASP A 140 13.70 -1.11 -8.74
N ALA A 141 13.97 -2.24 -9.39
CA ALA A 141 14.26 -3.50 -8.72
C ALA A 141 15.53 -3.47 -7.85
N GLY A 142 16.48 -2.55 -8.11
CA GLY A 142 17.70 -2.43 -7.32
C GLY A 142 17.45 -1.85 -5.93
N THR A 143 16.47 -0.96 -5.81
CA THR A 143 16.09 -0.29 -4.54
C THR A 143 14.76 -0.77 -3.97
N GLY A 144 13.98 -1.51 -4.76
CA GLY A 144 12.61 -1.93 -4.43
C GLY A 144 11.59 -0.80 -4.54
N GLN A 145 11.97 0.36 -5.07
CA GLN A 145 11.12 1.56 -5.06
C GLN A 145 10.16 1.59 -6.24
N LEU A 146 8.91 2.01 -5.97
CA LEU A 146 7.86 2.22 -6.96
C LEU A 146 7.50 3.70 -7.05
N PHE A 147 7.58 4.24 -8.26
CA PHE A 147 7.29 5.64 -8.53
C PHE A 147 6.11 5.79 -9.46
N TYR A 148 5.35 6.86 -9.23
CA TYR A 148 4.29 7.33 -10.11
C TYR A 148 4.81 8.48 -10.96
N ASP A 149 4.70 8.35 -12.28
CA ASP A 149 4.95 9.43 -13.22
C ASP A 149 3.62 9.93 -13.80
N ALA A 150 3.25 11.17 -13.44
CA ALA A 150 2.00 11.79 -13.85
C ALA A 150 1.99 12.25 -15.32
N ASP A 151 3.14 12.65 -15.86
CA ASP A 151 3.25 13.06 -17.27
C ASP A 151 3.61 11.89 -18.20
N GLY A 152 4.15 10.84 -17.57
CA GLY A 152 4.48 9.56 -18.14
C GLY A 152 5.59 9.58 -19.17
N ASN A 153 6.24 10.70 -19.46
CA ASN A 153 7.29 10.76 -20.47
C ASN A 153 8.69 10.89 -19.86
N GLY A 154 8.80 10.86 -18.53
CA GLY A 154 10.06 10.95 -17.80
C GLY A 154 10.69 12.34 -17.78
N ALA A 155 10.00 13.37 -18.33
CA ALA A 155 10.46 14.76 -18.25
C ALA A 155 10.12 15.39 -16.89
N GLY A 156 9.07 14.91 -16.22
CA GLY A 156 8.66 15.29 -14.88
C GLY A 156 9.28 14.43 -13.77
N ALA A 157 9.30 14.99 -12.56
CA ALA A 157 9.74 14.23 -11.40
C ALA A 157 8.68 13.20 -11.01
N ALA A 158 9.05 11.91 -11.05
CA ALA A 158 8.19 10.85 -10.54
C ALA A 158 8.12 10.88 -9.01
N VAL A 159 6.96 10.51 -8.46
CA VAL A 159 6.68 10.52 -7.01
C VAL A 159 6.79 9.10 -6.46
N LEU A 160 7.69 8.89 -5.50
CA LEU A 160 7.78 7.64 -4.75
C LEU A 160 6.46 7.42 -3.99
N PHE A 161 5.80 6.28 -4.20
CA PHE A 161 4.54 5.96 -3.52
C PHE A 161 4.61 4.65 -2.73
N ALA A 162 5.49 3.73 -3.12
CA ALA A 162 5.66 2.48 -2.41
C ALA A 162 7.10 1.96 -2.49
N GLN A 163 7.44 1.06 -1.58
CA GLN A 163 8.68 0.32 -1.59
C GLN A 163 8.42 -1.14 -1.19
N VAL A 164 8.96 -2.08 -1.95
CA VAL A 164 9.04 -3.50 -1.60
C VAL A 164 10.48 -3.88 -1.26
N VAL A 165 10.70 -5.13 -0.82
CA VAL A 165 12.06 -5.66 -0.66
C VAL A 165 12.83 -5.56 -2.00
N PRO A 166 14.09 -5.07 -2.02
CA PRO A 166 14.88 -5.04 -3.24
C PRO A 166 15.01 -6.41 -3.90
N GLY A 167 14.89 -6.45 -5.24
CA GLY A 167 14.93 -7.68 -6.03
C GLY A 167 13.59 -8.42 -6.15
N THR A 168 12.52 -7.96 -5.51
CA THR A 168 11.18 -8.56 -5.68
C THR A 168 10.72 -8.48 -7.14
N ALA A 169 10.10 -9.54 -7.65
CA ALA A 169 9.69 -9.64 -9.05
C ALA A 169 8.36 -8.92 -9.34
N VAL A 170 8.32 -7.59 -9.17
CA VAL A 170 7.13 -6.78 -9.46
C VAL A 170 6.94 -6.61 -10.97
N THR A 171 5.72 -6.81 -11.45
CA THR A 171 5.32 -6.58 -12.84
C THR A 171 3.99 -5.84 -12.89
N ALA A 172 3.52 -5.44 -14.08
CA ALA A 172 2.15 -4.88 -14.23
C ALA A 172 1.07 -5.82 -13.65
N ALA A 173 1.30 -7.14 -13.72
CA ALA A 173 0.40 -8.13 -13.17
C ALA A 173 0.36 -8.13 -11.65
N SER A 174 1.26 -7.44 -10.94
CA SER A 174 1.27 -7.30 -9.46
C SER A 174 0.24 -6.27 -8.94
N PHE A 175 -0.43 -5.54 -9.84
CA PHE A 175 -1.33 -4.46 -9.48
C PHE A 175 -2.79 -4.79 -9.78
N ASP A 176 -3.66 -4.40 -8.87
CA ASP A 176 -5.09 -4.24 -9.14
C ASP A 176 -5.42 -2.76 -9.18
N VAL A 177 -6.45 -2.38 -9.95
CA VAL A 177 -6.94 -1.00 -9.95
C VAL A 177 -8.28 -0.93 -9.24
N ILE A 178 -8.35 -0.06 -8.24
CA ILE A 178 -9.53 0.24 -7.46
C ILE A 178 -10.19 1.47 -8.07
N VAL A 179 -11.43 1.31 -8.54
CA VAL A 179 -12.26 2.42 -9.01
C VAL A 179 -13.07 2.93 -7.81
N PRO A 180 -12.83 4.16 -7.32
CA PRO A 180 -13.66 4.73 -6.27
C PRO A 180 -15.11 4.76 -6.74
N THR A 181 -15.99 4.07 -6.03
CA THR A 181 -17.43 4.20 -6.29
C THR A 181 -17.85 5.61 -5.90
N ALA A 182 -18.53 6.31 -6.81
CA ALA A 182 -19.12 7.60 -6.47
C ALA A 182 -20.04 7.41 -5.25
N THR A 183 -19.71 8.07 -4.15
CA THR A 183 -20.58 8.09 -2.97
C THR A 183 -21.83 8.84 -3.40
N THR A 184 -22.95 8.12 -3.57
CA THR A 184 -24.25 8.79 -3.67
C THR A 184 -24.54 9.35 -2.29
N ALA A 185 -24.57 10.68 -2.20
CA ALA A 185 -24.94 11.42 -1.00
C ALA A 185 -26.42 11.20 -0.65
#